data_AF-A0A1S8X543-F1
#
_entry.id   AF-A0A1S8X543-F1
#
_cell.length_a   1.000
_cell.length_b   1.000
_cell.length_c   1.000
_cell.angle_alpha   90.00
_cell.angle_beta   90.00
_cell.angle_gamma   90.00
#
_symmetry.space_group_name_H-M   'P 1'
#
loop_
_entity.id
_entity.type
_entity.pdbx_description
1 polymer ?
#
loop_
_entity_poly.entity_id
_entity_poly.type
_entity_poly.pdbx_seq_one_letter_code
_entity_poly.pdbx_strand_id
1 'polypeptide(L)'
;MRILGILFFCFYGFSVGSAWVFQVDSIHDAPSTPNHGRDKSDEIRVVYEDVRSPCHSEGRASQCMPPFTNIAEGAPVVATSTCGASDKTEKFCKQQADATGRIQWRCEQCTSEDKFPTHHLTDRHQMANETYWVSGAVLRGQTINITLSLGKTFEVYYVSLQPYGKLPDAIALYKSSDFGKTWHPWQYFSTDCFRAFRLPTSNEHNAQISAANIQEVLCVALKSSEDNEPYGRSMKVIAFSTTIGRPSSQPWSAALVDWMTMTDLRVSLTRFSDLADMTQHDASGLLLTPNLLSPAKVFRVGEVEKNKMSAGTLGMSRHHFQSDAASFMPDKGMHFAFSDLAIGGRCKCNGHSNRCVRDRLVDAAGKETGEWGPLRCDCQHNTAGIDCEKCAPGYLDRPWARATRELANECKPDSTLVSDPLTVREELIGDHPNELRSFDLMSYSGQRISE
;
A
#
# COMPACT_ATOMS: atom_id res chain seq x y z
N MET A 1 49.13 41.99 -29.40
CA MET A 1 50.22 41.05 -29.77
C MET A 1 49.58 39.68 -29.99
N ARG A 2 49.89 38.88 -31.03
CA ARG A 2 51.16 38.20 -31.39
C ARG A 2 51.67 37.27 -30.28
N ILE A 3 52.13 36.03 -30.48
CA ILE A 3 52.20 35.04 -31.61
C ILE A 3 52.72 33.71 -30.95
N LEU A 4 52.49 32.43 -31.29
CA LEU A 4 51.76 31.57 -32.29
C LEU A 4 51.20 30.36 -31.47
N GLY A 5 50.54 29.28 -31.92
CA GLY A 5 50.05 28.81 -33.22
C GLY A 5 50.90 27.73 -33.93
N ILE A 6 50.51 26.43 -33.87
CA ILE A 6 50.80 25.33 -34.85
C ILE A 6 50.21 23.98 -34.35
N LEU A 7 49.68 23.16 -35.27
CA LEU A 7 49.33 21.73 -35.05
C LEU A 7 50.37 20.84 -35.76
N PHE A 8 50.51 19.56 -35.40
CA PHE A 8 50.04 18.44 -36.24
C PHE A 8 50.24 17.04 -35.60
N PHE A 9 49.44 16.08 -36.08
CA PHE A 9 49.60 14.64 -35.81
C PHE A 9 50.75 14.03 -36.62
N CYS A 10 51.31 12.90 -36.16
CA CYS A 10 51.35 11.70 -37.01
C CYS A 10 51.44 10.39 -36.21
N PHE A 11 51.13 9.28 -36.89
CA PHE A 11 51.08 7.91 -36.34
C PHE A 11 52.47 7.25 -36.30
N TYR A 12 52.67 6.29 -35.40
CA TYR A 12 52.88 4.86 -35.75
C TYR A 12 52.70 4.02 -34.48
N GLY A 13 52.27 2.76 -34.61
CA GLY A 13 52.03 1.86 -33.46
C GLY A 13 52.68 0.50 -33.63
N PHE A 14 52.84 -0.24 -32.53
CA PHE A 14 53.14 -1.68 -32.54
C PHE A 14 52.53 -2.37 -31.32
N SER A 15 52.27 -3.68 -31.44
CA SER A 15 51.70 -4.54 -30.40
C SER A 15 52.75 -5.52 -29.89
N VAL A 16 52.80 -5.74 -28.57
CA VAL A 16 52.79 -7.07 -27.89
C VAL A 16 52.19 -6.85 -26.48
N GLY A 17 51.45 -7.81 -25.92
CA GLY A 17 50.91 -7.74 -24.55
C GLY A 17 51.53 -8.76 -23.59
N SER A 18 51.16 -8.69 -22.30
CA SER A 18 51.25 -9.79 -21.32
C SER A 18 50.37 -9.48 -20.10
N ALA A 19 49.83 -10.52 -19.47
CA ALA A 19 48.94 -10.40 -18.32
C ALA A 19 49.70 -10.25 -16.99
N TRP A 20 49.08 -9.60 -16.01
CA TRP A 20 49.51 -9.60 -14.61
C TRP A 20 48.35 -9.99 -13.71
N VAL A 21 48.53 -11.10 -12.99
CA VAL A 21 47.68 -11.50 -11.87
C VAL A 21 48.20 -10.81 -10.62
N PHE A 22 47.30 -10.23 -9.81
CA PHE A 22 47.63 -9.82 -8.45
C PHE A 22 46.77 -10.60 -7.46
N GLN A 23 47.46 -11.28 -6.55
CA GLN A 23 46.90 -12.05 -5.45
C GLN A 23 46.67 -11.13 -4.25
N VAL A 24 45.64 -11.43 -3.44
CA VAL A 24 45.41 -10.77 -2.15
C VAL A 24 45.51 -11.86 -1.09
N ASP A 25 46.53 -11.78 -0.25
CA ASP A 25 46.80 -12.80 0.77
C ASP A 25 45.87 -12.68 1.98
N SER A 26 45.71 -13.79 2.69
CA SER A 26 44.86 -13.88 3.88
C SER A 26 45.58 -13.38 5.14
N ILE A 27 44.81 -12.85 6.10
CA ILE A 27 45.27 -12.55 7.46
C ILE A 27 44.67 -13.58 8.42
N HIS A 28 45.48 -14.08 9.34
CA HIS A 28 45.14 -15.21 10.23
C HIS A 28 44.25 -14.82 11.42
N ASP A 29 43.45 -15.79 11.88
CA ASP A 29 42.76 -15.77 13.18
C ASP A 29 43.73 -15.73 14.37
N ALA A 30 43.24 -15.18 15.49
CA ALA A 30 43.82 -15.33 16.82
C ALA A 30 42.72 -15.71 17.83
N PRO A 31 43.02 -16.51 18.87
CA PRO A 31 41.99 -17.22 19.64
C PRO A 31 41.27 -16.31 20.65
N SER A 32 39.97 -16.57 20.83
CA SER A 32 39.12 -15.91 21.82
C SER A 32 39.23 -16.53 23.22
N THR A 33 39.11 -15.69 24.25
CA THR A 33 38.90 -16.10 25.64
C THR A 33 37.46 -15.74 26.09
N PRO A 34 36.82 -16.55 26.96
CA PRO A 34 35.39 -16.40 27.26
C PRO A 34 35.09 -15.55 28.51
N ASN A 35 33.84 -15.04 28.55
CA ASN A 35 33.21 -14.21 29.59
C ASN A 35 33.69 -12.73 29.62
N HIS A 36 32.85 -11.75 29.98
CA HIS A 36 31.49 -11.83 30.55
C HIS A 36 30.59 -10.68 30.06
N GLY A 37 29.28 -10.94 29.94
CA GLY A 37 28.25 -9.97 29.54
C GLY A 37 27.53 -10.36 28.24
N ARG A 38 26.19 -10.50 28.31
CA ARG A 38 25.35 -10.44 27.11
C ARG A 38 25.22 -8.99 26.69
N ASP A 39 25.46 -8.70 25.41
CA ASP A 39 25.13 -7.39 24.87
C ASP A 39 23.60 -7.26 24.73
N LYS A 40 23.06 -6.04 24.90
CA LYS A 40 21.62 -5.77 24.78
C LYS A 40 21.12 -5.77 23.33
N SER A 41 22.02 -5.89 22.37
CA SER A 41 21.70 -6.00 20.94
C SER A 41 20.97 -7.29 20.57
N ASP A 42 21.20 -8.40 21.27
CA ASP A 42 20.57 -9.71 21.01
C ASP A 42 19.08 -9.81 21.42
N GLU A 43 18.54 -8.80 22.11
CA GLU A 43 17.16 -8.76 22.62
C GLU A 43 16.22 -7.97 21.69
N ILE A 44 16.74 -7.06 20.84
CA ILE A 44 15.94 -6.12 20.04
C ILE A 44 16.41 -6.12 18.58
N ARG A 45 15.60 -6.68 17.68
CA ARG A 45 15.87 -6.65 16.23
C ARG A 45 15.40 -5.33 15.63
N VAL A 46 16.34 -4.50 15.21
CA VAL A 46 16.06 -3.34 14.35
C VAL A 46 15.56 -3.81 12.98
N VAL A 47 14.49 -3.18 12.48
CA VAL A 47 13.84 -3.50 11.20
C VAL A 47 13.89 -2.32 10.23
N TYR A 48 13.70 -1.10 10.75
CA TYR A 48 13.85 0.15 10.01
C TYR A 48 14.57 1.16 10.91
N GLU A 49 15.58 1.87 10.40
CA GLU A 49 16.31 2.92 11.15
C GLU A 49 16.86 3.97 10.17
N ASP A 50 16.73 5.27 10.51
CA ASP A 50 17.43 6.34 9.79
C ASP A 50 18.37 7.08 10.75
N VAL A 51 19.65 6.74 10.64
CA VAL A 51 20.74 7.34 11.44
C VAL A 51 20.88 8.85 11.17
N ARG A 52 20.36 9.35 10.04
CA ARG A 52 20.39 10.78 9.66
C ARG A 52 19.23 11.58 10.25
N SER A 53 18.32 10.94 10.98
CA SER A 53 17.17 11.58 11.64
C SER A 53 17.27 11.42 13.17
N PRO A 54 18.30 11.96 13.85
CA PRO A 54 18.44 11.82 15.29
C PRO A 54 17.31 12.51 16.05
N CYS A 55 16.78 11.85 17.09
CA CYS A 55 15.77 12.42 17.98
C CYS A 55 16.34 13.49 18.92
N HIS A 56 17.66 13.52 19.12
CA HIS A 56 18.33 14.54 19.92
C HIS A 56 19.51 15.12 19.16
N SER A 57 19.55 16.45 19.05
CA SER A 57 20.65 17.22 18.48
C SER A 57 21.15 18.22 19.52
N GLU A 58 22.46 18.24 19.81
CA GLU A 58 23.07 19.09 20.84
C GLU A 58 22.37 19.01 22.21
N GLY A 59 21.86 17.82 22.56
CA GLY A 59 21.10 17.56 23.79
C GLY A 59 19.64 18.04 23.78
N ARG A 60 19.19 18.75 22.74
CA ARG A 60 17.80 19.18 22.55
C ARG A 60 17.02 18.13 21.76
N ALA A 61 15.75 17.92 22.11
CA ALA A 61 14.86 17.06 21.33
C ALA A 61 14.53 17.69 19.96
N SER A 62 14.43 16.87 18.92
CA SER A 62 14.13 17.26 17.54
C SER A 62 13.30 16.18 16.84
N GLN A 63 12.34 16.56 15.98
CA GLN A 63 11.51 15.59 15.25
C GLN A 63 12.38 14.56 14.51
N CYS A 64 12.14 13.28 14.81
CA CYS A 64 12.83 12.15 14.20
C CYS A 64 11.84 11.16 13.61
N MET A 65 12.18 10.57 12.46
CA MET A 65 11.28 9.67 11.73
C MET A 65 12.02 8.45 11.21
N PRO A 66 11.40 7.25 11.18
CA PRO A 66 11.98 6.08 10.53
C PRO A 66 12.12 6.31 9.01
N PRO A 67 12.98 5.53 8.32
CA PRO A 67 13.32 5.76 6.92
C PRO A 67 12.10 5.58 6.01
N PHE A 68 12.14 6.25 4.86
CA PHE A 68 11.21 6.00 3.77
C PHE A 68 11.72 4.83 2.93
N THR A 69 10.87 3.83 2.68
CA THR A 69 11.24 2.60 1.95
C THR A 69 10.01 1.97 1.28
N ASN A 70 10.22 0.90 0.51
CA ASN A 70 9.14 -0.03 0.17
C ASN A 70 8.78 -0.83 1.42
N ILE A 71 7.63 -0.55 2.03
CA ILE A 71 7.18 -1.24 3.25
C ILE A 71 6.49 -2.58 2.95
N ALA A 72 6.28 -2.88 1.67
CA ALA A 72 5.75 -4.17 1.22
C ALA A 72 6.86 -5.22 0.98
N GLU A 73 8.14 -4.83 0.87
CA GLU A 73 9.24 -5.77 0.59
C GLU A 73 9.36 -6.83 1.69
N GLY A 74 9.24 -8.10 1.31
CA GLY A 74 9.20 -9.25 2.21
C GLY A 74 7.91 -9.41 3.04
N ALA A 75 6.88 -8.60 2.81
CA ALA A 75 5.60 -8.71 3.52
C ALA A 75 4.78 -9.93 3.05
N PRO A 76 4.07 -10.63 3.95
CA PRO A 76 3.20 -11.75 3.58
C PRO A 76 1.97 -11.26 2.82
N VAL A 77 1.66 -11.90 1.70
CA VAL A 77 0.53 -11.57 0.82
C VAL A 77 -0.35 -12.79 0.59
N VAL A 78 -1.66 -12.62 0.78
CA VAL A 78 -2.68 -13.66 0.57
C VAL A 78 -3.60 -13.24 -0.56
N ALA A 79 -3.73 -14.08 -1.59
CA ALA A 79 -4.70 -13.89 -2.67
C ALA A 79 -5.86 -14.88 -2.54
N THR A 80 -7.07 -14.48 -2.96
CA THR A 80 -8.26 -15.37 -2.91
C THR A 80 -8.25 -16.47 -3.97
N SER A 81 -7.38 -16.38 -4.97
CA SER A 81 -7.14 -17.45 -5.95
C SER A 81 -5.83 -17.20 -6.71
N THR A 82 -4.90 -18.15 -6.60
CA THR A 82 -3.66 -18.23 -7.38
C THR A 82 -3.82 -19.32 -8.45
N CYS A 83 -3.12 -19.21 -9.57
CA CYS A 83 -3.22 -20.23 -10.62
C CYS A 83 -2.61 -21.57 -10.18
N GLY A 84 -3.14 -22.68 -10.68
CA GLY A 84 -2.68 -24.02 -10.27
C GLY A 84 -3.13 -24.44 -8.87
N ALA A 85 -4.01 -23.67 -8.23
CA ALA A 85 -4.72 -24.03 -6.99
C ALA A 85 -5.76 -25.15 -7.16
N SER A 86 -6.21 -25.37 -8.40
CA SER A 86 -7.21 -26.40 -8.73
C SER A 86 -6.56 -27.59 -9.43
N ASP A 87 -7.19 -28.76 -9.35
CA ASP A 87 -6.75 -30.01 -10.03
C ASP A 87 -6.71 -29.92 -11.57
N LYS A 88 -7.03 -28.75 -12.16
CA LYS A 88 -7.02 -28.49 -13.60
C LYS A 88 -5.81 -27.64 -13.94
N THR A 89 -4.98 -28.12 -14.86
CA THR A 89 -3.86 -27.35 -15.41
C THR A 89 -4.36 -26.13 -16.18
N GLU A 90 -4.14 -24.95 -15.60
CA GLU A 90 -4.48 -23.67 -16.22
C GLU A 90 -3.38 -23.21 -17.20
N LYS A 91 -3.69 -22.24 -18.06
CA LYS A 91 -2.75 -21.70 -19.06
C LYS A 91 -2.79 -20.18 -19.10
N PHE A 92 -1.77 -19.56 -18.50
CA PHE A 92 -1.54 -18.13 -18.59
C PHE A 92 -0.94 -17.79 -19.97
N CYS A 93 -1.51 -16.83 -20.69
CA CYS A 93 -1.03 -16.39 -21.99
C CYS A 93 -0.85 -14.87 -22.03
N LYS A 94 0.33 -14.42 -22.46
CA LYS A 94 0.66 -12.99 -22.67
C LYS A 94 1.10 -12.73 -24.10
N GLN A 95 0.84 -11.51 -24.57
CA GLN A 95 1.43 -11.00 -25.81
C GLN A 95 2.88 -10.60 -25.56
N GLN A 96 3.76 -10.92 -26.50
CA GLN A 96 5.15 -10.49 -26.49
C GLN A 96 5.59 -10.19 -27.94
N ALA A 97 6.28 -9.07 -28.15
CA ALA A 97 6.92 -8.80 -29.44
C ALA A 97 8.13 -9.74 -29.63
N ASP A 98 8.23 -10.36 -30.81
CA ASP A 98 9.43 -11.08 -31.22
C ASP A 98 10.55 -10.13 -31.69
N ALA A 99 11.72 -10.68 -32.03
CA ALA A 99 12.87 -9.90 -32.51
C ALA A 99 12.65 -9.23 -33.88
N THR A 100 11.51 -9.46 -34.53
CA THR A 100 11.08 -8.81 -35.78
C THR A 100 9.94 -7.80 -35.57
N GLY A 101 9.55 -7.55 -34.31
CA GLY A 101 8.45 -6.65 -33.95
C GLY A 101 7.05 -7.25 -34.10
N ARG A 102 6.92 -8.55 -34.38
CA ARG A 102 5.61 -9.21 -34.50
C ARG A 102 5.09 -9.63 -33.12
N ILE A 103 3.81 -9.38 -32.86
CA ILE A 103 3.17 -9.78 -31.61
C ILE A 103 2.87 -11.28 -31.66
N GLN A 104 3.51 -12.06 -30.80
CA GLN A 104 3.26 -13.48 -30.59
C GLN A 104 2.66 -13.72 -29.21
N TRP A 105 1.70 -14.64 -29.11
CA TRP A 105 1.23 -15.15 -27.82
C TRP A 105 2.22 -16.17 -27.26
N ARG A 106 2.83 -15.89 -26.11
CA ARG A 106 3.50 -16.90 -25.29
C ARG A 106 2.55 -17.37 -24.20
N CYS A 107 2.40 -18.68 -24.09
CA CYS A 107 1.57 -19.32 -23.07
C CYS A 107 2.43 -20.22 -22.17
N GLU A 108 2.21 -20.09 -20.87
CA GLU A 108 2.81 -20.92 -19.84
C GLU A 108 1.74 -21.74 -19.12
N GLN A 109 2.10 -22.94 -18.67
CA GLN A 109 1.20 -23.81 -17.93
C GLN A 109 1.37 -23.56 -16.42
N CYS A 110 0.24 -23.59 -15.70
CA CYS A 110 0.18 -23.43 -14.25
C CYS A 110 -0.26 -24.78 -13.67
N THR A 111 0.71 -25.53 -13.13
CA THR A 111 0.55 -26.92 -12.66
C THR A 111 0.48 -27.06 -11.14
N SER A 112 0.87 -26.02 -10.41
CA SER A 112 0.87 -25.91 -8.95
C SER A 112 0.93 -24.42 -8.56
N GLU A 113 0.43 -24.08 -7.37
CA GLU A 113 0.51 -22.72 -6.83
C GLU A 113 1.96 -22.21 -6.72
N ASP A 114 2.88 -23.10 -6.34
CA ASP A 114 4.32 -22.82 -6.15
C ASP A 114 5.03 -22.29 -7.41
N LYS A 115 4.42 -22.38 -8.60
CA LYS A 115 5.02 -21.83 -9.82
C LYS A 115 4.91 -20.30 -9.89
N PHE A 116 3.79 -19.74 -9.45
CA PHE A 116 3.52 -18.30 -9.51
C PHE A 116 2.93 -17.77 -8.17
N PRO A 117 3.62 -18.01 -7.03
CA PRO A 117 3.12 -17.74 -5.69
C PRO A 117 2.97 -16.24 -5.40
N THR A 118 2.16 -15.91 -4.38
CA THR A 118 1.87 -14.52 -3.99
C THR A 118 3.07 -13.72 -3.48
N HIS A 119 4.14 -14.37 -3.04
CA HIS A 119 5.36 -13.68 -2.61
C HIS A 119 6.13 -13.04 -3.78
N HIS A 120 5.86 -13.41 -5.04
CA HIS A 120 6.33 -12.69 -6.23
C HIS A 120 5.64 -11.32 -6.45
N LEU A 121 4.82 -10.86 -5.50
CA LEU A 121 4.32 -9.48 -5.44
C LEU A 121 5.16 -8.59 -4.53
N THR A 122 6.00 -9.19 -3.67
CA THR A 122 6.69 -8.50 -2.57
C THR A 122 8.14 -8.91 -2.40
N ASP A 123 8.70 -9.67 -3.35
CA ASP A 123 10.12 -9.96 -3.42
C ASP A 123 10.92 -8.79 -4.01
N ARG A 124 12.24 -8.96 -4.15
CA ARG A 124 13.13 -7.89 -4.60
C ARG A 124 13.09 -7.75 -6.12
N HIS A 125 12.09 -7.00 -6.59
CA HIS A 125 11.81 -6.76 -8.01
C HIS A 125 13.04 -6.31 -8.83
N GLN A 126 13.23 -6.92 -10.01
CA GLN A 126 14.36 -6.67 -10.90
C GLN A 126 13.92 -6.71 -12.38
N MET A 127 13.96 -5.57 -13.07
CA MET A 127 13.56 -5.39 -14.49
C MET A 127 14.22 -6.36 -15.50
N ALA A 128 15.35 -6.96 -15.14
CA ALA A 128 16.08 -7.92 -15.97
C ALA A 128 15.58 -9.38 -15.80
N ASN A 129 15.01 -9.70 -14.63
CA ASN A 129 14.55 -11.04 -14.24
C ASN A 129 13.27 -10.90 -13.39
N GLU A 130 12.20 -10.44 -14.04
CA GLU A 130 10.92 -10.14 -13.39
C GLU A 130 10.21 -11.44 -12.96
N THR A 131 10.23 -11.70 -11.65
CA THR A 131 9.27 -12.57 -10.94
C THR A 131 7.85 -12.04 -11.09
N TYR A 132 6.84 -12.91 -10.99
CA TYR A 132 5.44 -12.50 -11.05
C TYR A 132 4.49 -13.52 -10.41
N TRP A 133 3.39 -13.01 -9.83
CA TRP A 133 2.23 -13.79 -9.41
C TRP A 133 1.19 -13.84 -10.53
N VAL A 134 0.41 -14.94 -10.58
CA VAL A 134 -0.69 -15.13 -11.53
C VAL A 134 -1.92 -15.65 -10.79
N SER A 135 -3.07 -15.01 -11.02
CA SER A 135 -4.35 -15.40 -10.46
C SER A 135 -4.90 -16.69 -11.08
N GLY A 136 -5.80 -17.39 -10.39
CA GLY A 136 -6.66 -18.39 -11.04
C GLY A 136 -7.57 -17.76 -12.11
N ALA A 137 -8.24 -18.60 -12.90
CA ALA A 137 -9.05 -18.15 -14.05
C ALA A 137 -10.31 -17.36 -13.62
N VAL A 138 -10.31 -16.05 -13.84
CA VAL A 138 -11.40 -15.13 -13.46
C VAL A 138 -12.49 -15.11 -14.53
N LEU A 139 -13.68 -15.60 -14.19
CA LEU A 139 -14.88 -15.49 -15.03
C LEU A 139 -15.44 -14.06 -14.99
N ARG A 140 -16.26 -13.72 -15.99
CA ARG A 140 -17.01 -12.45 -15.98
C ARG A 140 -17.87 -12.28 -14.73
N GLY A 141 -17.88 -11.07 -14.18
CA GLY A 141 -18.58 -10.73 -12.95
C GLY A 141 -17.89 -11.19 -11.66
N GLN A 142 -16.71 -11.83 -11.75
CA GLN A 142 -15.93 -12.23 -10.58
C GLN A 142 -14.87 -11.18 -10.20
N THR A 143 -14.48 -11.25 -8.92
CA THR A 143 -13.47 -10.39 -8.30
C THR A 143 -12.48 -11.24 -7.51
N ILE A 144 -11.18 -10.99 -7.66
CA ILE A 144 -10.12 -11.57 -6.83
C ILE A 144 -9.59 -10.50 -5.90
N ASN A 145 -9.34 -10.85 -4.63
CA ASN A 145 -8.71 -9.96 -3.67
C ASN A 145 -7.30 -10.42 -3.35
N ILE A 146 -6.36 -9.47 -3.29
CA ILE A 146 -5.01 -9.61 -2.76
C ILE A 146 -4.98 -8.81 -1.46
N THR A 147 -4.58 -9.40 -0.34
CA THR A 147 -4.50 -8.75 0.97
C THR A 147 -3.08 -8.84 1.53
N LEU A 148 -2.54 -7.73 2.02
CA LEU A 148 -1.20 -7.59 2.58
C LEU A 148 -1.32 -6.94 3.96
N SER A 149 -0.78 -7.60 4.99
CA SER A 149 -0.88 -7.18 6.40
C SER A 149 0.50 -6.85 6.97
N LEU A 150 0.70 -5.61 7.44
CA LEU A 150 2.01 -5.12 7.87
C LEU A 150 2.30 -5.36 9.36
N GLY A 151 1.28 -5.67 10.17
CA GLY A 151 1.42 -5.94 11.61
C GLY A 151 1.73 -4.70 12.47
N LYS A 152 1.79 -3.51 11.88
CA LYS A 152 1.88 -2.19 12.53
C LYS A 152 1.27 -1.13 11.59
N THR A 153 0.98 0.07 12.11
CA THR A 153 0.62 1.26 11.34
C THR A 153 1.82 1.88 10.59
N PHE A 154 1.56 2.36 9.38
CA PHE A 154 2.54 3.05 8.54
C PHE A 154 1.93 4.34 7.97
N GLU A 155 2.79 5.31 7.64
CA GLU A 155 2.43 6.51 6.90
C GLU A 155 2.81 6.30 5.44
N VAL A 156 1.79 6.08 4.59
CA VAL A 156 1.93 5.71 3.19
C VAL A 156 1.79 6.95 2.30
N TYR A 157 2.71 7.09 1.35
CA TYR A 157 2.78 8.19 0.39
C TYR A 157 2.34 7.75 -1.02
N TYR A 158 2.61 6.49 -1.38
CA TYR A 158 2.10 5.87 -2.61
C TYR A 158 1.90 4.35 -2.48
N VAL A 159 1.05 3.81 -3.33
CA VAL A 159 0.94 2.38 -3.65
C VAL A 159 1.14 2.25 -5.16
N SER A 160 1.96 1.30 -5.60
CA SER A 160 2.22 1.05 -7.02
C SER A 160 2.14 -0.44 -7.34
N LEU A 161 1.42 -0.77 -8.40
CA LEU A 161 1.29 -2.11 -8.98
C LEU A 161 1.98 -2.12 -10.34
N GLN A 162 2.79 -3.14 -10.61
CA GLN A 162 3.37 -3.38 -11.95
C GLN A 162 2.60 -4.53 -12.65
N PRO A 163 1.76 -4.25 -13.65
CA PRO A 163 1.04 -5.30 -14.38
C PRO A 163 1.99 -6.14 -15.24
N TYR A 164 1.69 -7.45 -15.34
CA TYR A 164 2.45 -8.44 -16.10
C TYR A 164 1.58 -9.19 -17.13
N GLY A 165 0.48 -8.57 -17.58
CA GLY A 165 -0.45 -9.21 -18.51
C GLY A 165 -1.60 -8.29 -18.89
N LYS A 166 -2.76 -8.87 -19.24
CA LYS A 166 -3.98 -8.08 -19.48
C LYS A 166 -4.50 -7.52 -18.14
N LEU A 167 -4.93 -6.26 -18.18
CA LEU A 167 -5.51 -5.56 -17.03
C LEU A 167 -6.92 -6.07 -16.67
N PRO A 168 -7.31 -6.01 -15.39
CA PRO A 168 -8.71 -6.01 -14.95
C PRO A 168 -9.51 -4.86 -15.56
N ASP A 169 -10.83 -5.01 -15.61
CA ASP A 169 -11.73 -3.94 -16.03
C ASP A 169 -11.88 -2.88 -14.91
N ALA A 170 -11.74 -3.30 -13.65
CA ALA A 170 -11.66 -2.40 -12.50
C ALA A 170 -10.67 -2.93 -11.43
N ILE A 171 -9.99 -2.00 -10.77
CA ILE A 171 -9.12 -2.22 -9.62
C ILE A 171 -9.58 -1.28 -8.50
N ALA A 172 -9.80 -1.81 -7.29
CA ALA A 172 -10.06 -1.01 -6.10
C ALA A 172 -8.98 -1.23 -5.04
N LEU A 173 -8.44 -0.13 -4.51
CA LEU A 173 -7.58 -0.14 -3.34
C LEU A 173 -8.42 0.16 -2.09
N TYR A 174 -8.44 -0.77 -1.15
CA TYR A 174 -9.01 -0.59 0.18
C TYR A 174 -7.90 -0.64 1.23
N LYS A 175 -8.03 0.16 2.28
CA LYS A 175 -7.14 0.13 3.44
C LYS A 175 -7.88 -0.24 4.73
N SER A 176 -7.15 -0.83 5.67
CA SER A 176 -7.49 -0.83 7.10
C SER A 176 -6.53 0.10 7.85
N SER A 177 -7.02 0.70 8.94
CA SER A 177 -6.23 1.41 9.95
C SER A 177 -6.28 0.70 11.32
N ASP A 178 -6.90 -0.48 11.39
CA ASP A 178 -7.35 -1.13 12.63
C ASP A 178 -7.05 -2.65 12.70
N PHE A 179 -6.04 -3.08 11.94
CA PHE A 179 -5.56 -4.47 11.83
C PHE A 179 -6.60 -5.39 11.18
N GLY A 180 -7.08 -4.99 10.00
CA GLY A 180 -7.92 -5.77 9.11
C GLY A 180 -9.41 -5.88 9.50
N LYS A 181 -9.87 -5.16 10.54
CA LYS A 181 -11.24 -5.27 11.05
C LYS A 181 -12.23 -4.47 10.21
N THR A 182 -11.90 -3.22 9.88
CA THR A 182 -12.67 -2.36 8.96
C THR A 182 -11.86 -2.08 7.70
N TRP A 183 -12.59 -1.89 6.59
CA TRP A 183 -12.01 -1.71 5.27
C TRP A 183 -12.65 -0.51 4.58
N HIS A 184 -11.84 0.51 4.35
CA HIS A 184 -12.26 1.78 3.77
C HIS A 184 -11.69 1.88 2.34
N PRO A 185 -12.48 2.34 1.35
CA PRO A 185 -11.95 2.58 0.01
C PRO A 185 -10.93 3.73 0.05
N TRP A 186 -9.90 3.64 -0.80
CA TRP A 186 -8.76 4.56 -0.80
C TRP A 186 -8.50 5.15 -2.19
N GLN A 187 -8.57 4.31 -3.23
CA GLN A 187 -8.50 4.74 -4.63
C GLN A 187 -9.19 3.72 -5.54
N TYR A 188 -9.87 4.20 -6.57
CA TYR A 188 -10.42 3.35 -7.62
C TYR A 188 -9.74 3.60 -8.98
N PHE A 189 -9.61 2.54 -9.77
CA PHE A 189 -9.23 2.61 -11.17
C PHE A 189 -10.17 1.74 -12.01
N SER A 190 -10.65 2.21 -13.16
CA SER A 190 -11.44 1.38 -14.07
C SER A 190 -11.39 1.85 -15.51
N THR A 191 -11.66 0.95 -16.46
CA THR A 191 -12.00 1.30 -17.85
C THR A 191 -13.35 2.03 -17.95
N ASP A 192 -14.26 1.80 -16.99
CA ASP A 192 -15.54 2.51 -16.83
C ASP A 192 -15.85 2.73 -15.34
N CYS A 193 -15.45 3.88 -14.82
CA CYS A 193 -15.66 4.28 -13.42
C CYS A 193 -17.13 4.35 -13.00
N PHE A 194 -18.04 4.70 -13.92
CA PHE A 194 -19.46 4.81 -13.60
C PHE A 194 -20.11 3.44 -13.51
N ARG A 195 -19.75 2.52 -14.42
CA ARG A 195 -20.20 1.13 -14.36
C ARG A 195 -19.62 0.37 -13.17
N ALA A 196 -18.34 0.57 -12.85
CA ALA A 196 -17.65 -0.13 -11.77
C ALA A 196 -18.07 0.36 -10.37
N PHE A 197 -18.09 1.69 -10.16
CA PHE A 197 -18.16 2.29 -8.82
C PHE A 197 -19.22 3.39 -8.69
N ARG A 198 -20.02 3.66 -9.74
CA ARG A 198 -20.98 4.78 -9.81
C ARG A 198 -20.34 6.17 -9.63
N LEU A 199 -19.04 6.28 -9.85
CA LEU A 199 -18.27 7.52 -9.75
C LEU A 199 -17.95 8.11 -11.14
N PRO A 200 -17.83 9.44 -11.27
CA PRO A 200 -17.33 10.06 -12.49
C PRO A 200 -15.83 9.78 -12.67
N THR A 201 -15.43 9.49 -13.91
CA THR A 201 -14.01 9.36 -14.28
C THR A 201 -13.27 10.67 -14.01
N SER A 202 -12.28 10.61 -13.13
CA SER A 202 -11.54 11.75 -12.59
C SER A 202 -10.06 11.69 -12.97
N ASN A 203 -9.35 12.79 -12.75
CA ASN A 203 -7.90 12.91 -12.91
C ASN A 203 -7.30 13.49 -11.61
N GLU A 204 -6.30 12.83 -11.03
CA GLU A 204 -5.67 13.22 -9.76
C GLU A 204 -5.09 14.64 -9.79
N HIS A 205 -4.71 15.15 -10.97
CA HIS A 205 -4.21 16.52 -11.14
C HIS A 205 -5.31 17.59 -11.27
N ASN A 206 -6.56 17.19 -11.57
CA ASN A 206 -7.68 18.11 -11.82
C ASN A 206 -8.76 18.06 -10.73
N ALA A 207 -8.77 17.03 -9.88
CA ALA A 207 -9.71 16.91 -8.77
C ALA A 207 -9.42 17.96 -7.69
N GLN A 208 -10.39 18.84 -7.43
CA GLN A 208 -10.24 19.92 -6.44
C GLN A 208 -10.54 19.41 -5.02
N ILE A 209 -9.62 18.65 -4.45
CA ILE A 209 -9.73 18.18 -3.07
C ILE A 209 -9.23 19.27 -2.12
N SER A 210 -10.12 19.79 -1.30
CA SER A 210 -9.83 20.79 -0.26
C SER A 210 -9.50 20.10 1.08
N ALA A 211 -9.21 20.91 2.11
CA ALA A 211 -9.03 20.40 3.46
C ALA A 211 -10.31 19.77 4.06
N ALA A 212 -11.51 20.12 3.56
CA ALA A 212 -12.79 19.63 4.06
C ALA A 212 -13.17 18.25 3.51
N ASN A 213 -12.76 17.92 2.29
CA ASN A 213 -13.01 16.65 1.59
C ASN A 213 -11.72 15.82 1.43
N ILE A 214 -10.74 15.98 2.31
CA ILE A 214 -9.40 15.37 2.18
C ILE A 214 -9.39 13.83 2.21
N GLN A 215 -10.49 13.18 2.59
CA GLN A 215 -10.70 11.73 2.55
C GLN A 215 -11.53 11.25 1.33
N GLU A 216 -11.85 12.12 0.38
CA GLU A 216 -12.63 11.77 -0.82
C GLU A 216 -11.88 10.76 -1.71
N VAL A 217 -12.57 9.72 -2.16
CA VAL A 217 -12.01 8.65 -3.01
C VAL A 217 -12.35 8.93 -4.47
N LEU A 218 -11.32 9.01 -5.31
CA LEU A 218 -11.47 9.22 -6.74
C LEU A 218 -11.58 7.89 -7.50
N CYS A 219 -12.13 7.93 -8.71
CA CYS A 219 -11.95 6.89 -9.70
C CYS A 219 -11.21 7.43 -10.93
N VAL A 220 -10.11 6.79 -11.31
CA VAL A 220 -9.22 7.20 -12.40
C VAL A 220 -9.29 6.20 -13.56
N ALA A 221 -9.16 6.68 -14.80
CA ALA A 221 -9.23 5.83 -15.99
C ALA A 221 -8.04 4.85 -16.08
N LEU A 222 -8.33 3.54 -16.17
CA LEU A 222 -7.34 2.55 -16.61
C LEU A 222 -7.07 2.72 -18.10
N LYS A 223 -5.92 3.31 -18.44
CA LYS A 223 -5.43 3.37 -19.82
C LYS A 223 -5.02 1.97 -20.28
N SER A 224 -5.64 1.46 -21.33
CA SER A 224 -5.35 0.12 -21.85
C SER A 224 -3.91 0.01 -22.39
N SER A 225 -3.45 -1.23 -22.62
CA SER A 225 -2.16 -1.53 -23.24
C SER A 225 -2.19 -1.50 -24.77
N GLU A 226 -3.29 -1.07 -25.39
CA GLU A 226 -3.55 -1.24 -26.84
C GLU A 226 -3.18 -0.01 -27.69
N ASP A 227 -2.89 1.13 -27.04
CA ASP A 227 -2.12 2.22 -27.66
C ASP A 227 -0.70 1.73 -27.96
N ASN A 228 -0.41 1.50 -29.24
CA ASN A 228 0.86 0.93 -29.72
C ASN A 228 2.01 1.95 -29.63
N GLU A 229 2.67 2.01 -28.47
CA GLU A 229 3.99 2.64 -28.34
C GLU A 229 5.03 1.84 -29.16
N PRO A 230 5.76 2.43 -30.13
CA PRO A 230 6.65 1.67 -31.02
C PRO A 230 7.87 1.02 -30.35
N TYR A 231 8.14 1.33 -29.08
CA TYR A 231 9.22 0.72 -28.29
C TYR A 231 8.65 -0.23 -27.22
N GLY A 232 8.96 -1.52 -27.37
CA GLY A 232 8.56 -2.55 -26.40
C GLY A 232 9.12 -2.29 -24.99
N ARG A 233 8.32 -2.64 -23.97
CA ARG A 233 8.46 -2.25 -22.54
C ARG A 233 8.05 -0.81 -22.18
N SER A 234 6.88 -0.35 -22.64
CA SER A 234 6.10 0.57 -21.80
C SER A 234 5.57 -0.16 -20.57
N MET A 235 6.37 -0.18 -19.50
CA MET A 235 5.96 -0.67 -18.18
C MET A 235 4.98 0.33 -17.57
N LYS A 236 3.68 0.18 -17.90
CA LYS A 236 2.60 1.04 -17.39
C LYS A 236 2.32 0.70 -15.92
N VAL A 237 3.15 1.22 -15.02
CA VAL A 237 2.92 1.20 -13.57
C VAL A 237 1.56 1.84 -13.26
N ILE A 238 0.74 1.16 -12.45
CA ILE A 238 -0.48 1.73 -11.88
C ILE A 238 -0.11 2.26 -10.51
N ALA A 239 0.05 3.58 -10.40
CA ALA A 239 0.40 4.27 -9.16
C ALA A 239 -0.80 5.04 -8.61
N PHE A 240 -0.92 5.04 -7.29
CA PHE A 240 -1.80 5.91 -6.49
C PHE A 240 -0.90 6.67 -5.49
N SER A 241 -1.08 7.98 -5.36
CA SER A 241 -0.45 8.74 -4.27
C SER A 241 -1.48 9.31 -3.30
N THR A 242 -1.19 9.17 -2.01
CA THR A 242 -2.04 9.70 -0.93
C THR A 242 -2.01 11.22 -0.83
N THR A 243 -0.99 11.89 -1.39
CA THR A 243 -0.80 13.35 -1.31
C THR A 243 -1.03 14.12 -2.61
N ILE A 244 -1.04 13.46 -3.77
CA ILE A 244 -1.36 14.12 -5.05
C ILE A 244 -2.82 14.58 -5.04
N GLY A 245 -3.07 15.78 -5.56
CA GLY A 245 -4.39 16.42 -5.58
C GLY A 245 -4.88 16.95 -4.22
N ARG A 246 -4.14 16.75 -3.11
CA ARG A 246 -4.58 17.07 -1.73
C ARG A 246 -3.67 18.10 -1.06
N PRO A 247 -4.19 18.96 -0.15
CA PRO A 247 -3.39 19.97 0.53
C PRO A 247 -2.42 19.31 1.54
N SER A 248 -1.14 19.21 1.15
CA SER A 248 -0.09 18.46 1.87
C SER A 248 1.06 19.33 2.40
N SER A 249 0.84 20.65 2.54
CA SER A 249 1.75 21.57 3.22
C SER A 249 1.97 21.16 4.68
N GLN A 250 3.19 21.31 5.19
CA GLN A 250 3.51 21.00 6.59
C GLN A 250 3.31 22.23 7.51
N PRO A 251 2.94 22.04 8.78
CA PRO A 251 2.59 20.77 9.43
C PRO A 251 1.28 20.17 8.87
N TRP A 252 1.25 18.85 8.70
CA TRP A 252 0.09 18.16 8.12
C TRP A 252 -1.12 18.17 9.07
N SER A 253 -2.31 18.27 8.49
CA SER A 253 -3.56 18.13 9.25
C SER A 253 -3.75 16.71 9.77
N ALA A 254 -4.44 16.56 10.91
CA ALA A 254 -4.76 15.24 11.47
C ALA A 254 -5.54 14.36 10.47
N ALA A 255 -6.41 14.96 9.64
CA ALA A 255 -7.16 14.25 8.61
C ALA A 255 -6.28 13.76 7.44
N LEU A 256 -5.19 14.47 7.09
CA LEU A 256 -4.20 13.96 6.12
C LEU A 256 -3.37 12.82 6.73
N VAL A 257 -2.96 12.95 8.00
CA VAL A 257 -2.23 11.88 8.72
C VAL A 257 -3.08 10.61 8.80
N ASP A 258 -4.37 10.73 9.12
CA ASP A 258 -5.29 9.60 9.11
C ASP A 258 -5.51 9.03 7.70
N TRP A 259 -5.70 9.87 6.68
CA TRP A 259 -5.77 9.44 5.28
C TRP A 259 -4.54 8.63 4.84
N MET A 260 -3.34 9.06 5.24
CA MET A 260 -2.07 8.36 4.97
C MET A 260 -1.80 7.15 5.88
N THR A 261 -2.52 7.01 7.00
CA THR A 261 -2.34 5.89 7.95
C THR A 261 -2.91 4.59 7.39
N MET A 262 -2.16 3.50 7.46
CA MET A 262 -2.59 2.16 7.06
C MET A 262 -1.93 1.08 7.94
N THR A 263 -2.67 0.00 8.27
CA THR A 263 -2.13 -1.26 8.82
C THR A 263 -2.13 -2.38 7.78
N ASP A 264 -3.11 -2.40 6.89
CA ASP A 264 -3.32 -3.46 5.89
C ASP A 264 -3.85 -2.88 4.57
N LEU A 265 -3.39 -3.45 3.45
CA LEU A 265 -3.86 -3.12 2.10
C LEU A 265 -4.68 -4.30 1.55
N ARG A 266 -5.79 -4.01 0.86
CA ARG A 266 -6.49 -4.96 0.02
C ARG A 266 -6.66 -4.38 -1.39
N VAL A 267 -6.07 -5.05 -2.37
CA VAL A 267 -6.26 -4.79 -3.80
C VAL A 267 -7.35 -5.73 -4.30
N SER A 268 -8.39 -5.17 -4.92
CA SER A 268 -9.53 -5.91 -5.45
C SER A 268 -9.54 -5.79 -6.98
N LEU A 269 -9.47 -6.92 -7.68
CA LEU A 269 -9.30 -7.04 -9.12
C LEU A 269 -10.58 -7.62 -9.74
N THR A 270 -11.34 -6.81 -10.47
CA THR A 270 -12.67 -7.18 -10.98
C THR A 270 -12.70 -7.32 -12.50
N ARG A 271 -13.35 -8.38 -12.97
CA ARG A 271 -13.75 -8.55 -14.37
C ARG A 271 -15.24 -8.23 -14.52
N PHE A 272 -15.61 -7.38 -15.46
CA PHE A 272 -17.01 -7.03 -15.68
C PHE A 272 -17.85 -8.24 -16.12
N SER A 273 -19.15 -8.21 -15.81
CA SER A 273 -20.13 -9.10 -16.46
C SER A 273 -20.29 -8.74 -17.94
N ASP A 274 -20.81 -9.64 -18.77
CA ASP A 274 -21.31 -9.23 -20.10
C ASP A 274 -22.56 -8.35 -19.94
N LEU A 275 -22.77 -7.42 -20.88
CA LEU A 275 -23.79 -6.37 -20.75
C LEU A 275 -25.24 -6.84 -20.94
N ALA A 276 -25.48 -8.15 -21.02
CA ALA A 276 -26.78 -8.74 -21.36
C ALA A 276 -27.89 -8.47 -20.31
N ASP A 277 -27.51 -8.11 -19.09
CA ASP A 277 -28.44 -7.75 -17.99
C ASP A 277 -28.45 -6.24 -17.70
N MET A 278 -27.98 -5.41 -18.64
CA MET A 278 -28.42 -4.02 -18.72
C MET A 278 -29.68 -3.95 -19.58
N THR A 279 -30.84 -3.91 -18.92
CA THR A 279 -32.06 -3.37 -19.53
C THR A 279 -31.76 -2.04 -20.19
N GLN A 280 -32.26 -1.81 -21.40
CA GLN A 280 -31.90 -0.65 -22.23
C GLN A 280 -32.22 0.68 -21.53
N HIS A 281 -31.21 1.26 -20.88
CA HIS A 281 -31.22 2.64 -20.44
C HIS A 281 -30.80 3.53 -21.61
N ASP A 282 -31.68 3.60 -22.61
CA ASP A 282 -31.61 4.63 -23.64
C ASP A 282 -31.63 6.02 -22.98
N ALA A 283 -31.01 7.00 -23.64
CA ALA A 283 -30.75 8.34 -23.08
C ALA A 283 -32.00 9.25 -23.01
N SER A 284 -33.08 8.76 -22.42
CA SER A 284 -34.28 9.50 -21.98
C SER A 284 -35.07 8.61 -21.00
N GLY A 285 -35.16 9.02 -19.73
CA GLY A 285 -35.69 8.21 -18.64
C GLY A 285 -37.22 8.02 -18.65
N LEU A 286 -37.75 7.32 -19.65
CA LEU A 286 -39.18 7.03 -19.81
C LEU A 286 -39.41 5.53 -20.03
N LEU A 287 -39.86 4.84 -18.99
CA LEU A 287 -40.26 3.43 -19.04
C LEU A 287 -41.50 3.24 -19.92
N LEU A 288 -41.33 2.57 -21.06
CA LEU A 288 -42.44 2.03 -21.86
C LEU A 288 -42.43 0.50 -21.80
N THR A 289 -43.28 -0.06 -20.94
CA THR A 289 -43.52 -1.51 -20.90
C THR A 289 -44.38 -1.93 -22.11
N PRO A 290 -44.00 -2.95 -22.89
CA PRO A 290 -44.59 -3.21 -24.20
C PRO A 290 -46.03 -3.79 -24.20
N ASN A 291 -46.66 -3.96 -23.03
CA ASN A 291 -47.92 -4.70 -22.87
C ASN A 291 -49.18 -3.82 -22.71
N LEU A 292 -49.13 -2.52 -23.00
CA LEU A 292 -50.29 -1.60 -22.87
C LEU A 292 -50.74 -0.91 -24.18
N LEU A 293 -50.18 -1.31 -25.34
CA LEU A 293 -50.61 -0.80 -26.64
C LEU A 293 -51.91 -1.46 -27.13
N SER A 294 -53.04 -1.08 -26.52
CA SER A 294 -54.35 -1.23 -27.17
C SER A 294 -54.54 -0.14 -28.26
N PRO A 295 -55.20 -0.44 -29.39
CA PRO A 295 -55.30 0.50 -30.51
C PRO A 295 -56.30 1.62 -30.24
N ALA A 296 -55.83 2.72 -29.67
CA ALA A 296 -56.63 3.94 -29.50
C ALA A 296 -57.06 4.50 -30.88
N LYS A 297 -58.36 4.78 -31.04
CA LYS A 297 -58.92 5.32 -32.28
C LYS A 297 -58.37 6.73 -32.55
N VAL A 298 -57.67 6.90 -33.67
CA VAL A 298 -57.25 8.22 -34.16
C VAL A 298 -58.47 9.04 -34.55
N PHE A 299 -58.78 10.08 -33.78
CA PHE A 299 -59.70 11.14 -34.21
C PHE A 299 -59.03 11.95 -35.33
N ARG A 300 -59.79 12.22 -36.41
CA ARG A 300 -59.41 13.21 -37.43
C ARG A 300 -60.28 14.45 -37.27
N VAL A 301 -59.63 15.62 -37.31
CA VAL A 301 -60.25 16.94 -37.50
C VAL A 301 -59.56 17.58 -38.71
N GLY A 302 -60.29 18.38 -39.48
CA GLY A 302 -59.93 18.74 -40.86
C GLY A 302 -59.04 19.97 -41.04
N GLU A 303 -58.58 20.09 -42.29
CA GLU A 303 -58.12 21.25 -43.09
C GLU A 303 -57.89 22.63 -42.42
N VAL A 304 -56.76 23.26 -42.77
CA VAL A 304 -56.71 24.41 -43.71
C VAL A 304 -55.27 24.56 -44.29
N GLU A 305 -55.10 25.35 -45.35
CA GLU A 305 -54.01 25.25 -46.33
C GLU A 305 -52.68 26.00 -46.04
N LYS A 306 -51.68 25.74 -46.92
CA LYS A 306 -50.61 26.64 -47.43
C LYS A 306 -49.52 27.14 -46.45
N ASN A 307 -48.33 26.50 -46.52
CA ASN A 307 -47.26 26.99 -47.42
C ASN A 307 -46.04 26.05 -47.53
N LYS A 308 -45.12 26.38 -48.45
CA LYS A 308 -43.88 25.63 -48.75
C LYS A 308 -42.86 25.71 -47.62
N MET A 309 -42.18 24.60 -47.34
CA MET A 309 -40.70 24.55 -47.18
C MET A 309 -40.20 23.10 -47.37
N SER A 310 -38.93 22.94 -47.76
CA SER A 310 -38.37 21.64 -48.14
C SER A 310 -37.85 20.88 -46.93
N ALA A 311 -38.31 19.64 -46.73
CA ALA A 311 -37.71 18.67 -45.81
C ALA A 311 -36.85 17.69 -46.61
N GLY A 312 -35.56 17.64 -46.33
CA GLY A 312 -34.62 16.76 -47.04
C GLY A 312 -34.79 15.30 -46.65
N THR A 313 -35.10 14.43 -47.62
CA THR A 313 -35.19 12.98 -47.40
C THR A 313 -33.81 12.37 -47.17
N LEU A 314 -33.36 12.30 -45.92
CA LEU A 314 -32.28 11.41 -45.52
C LEU A 314 -32.79 9.97 -45.55
N GLY A 315 -32.56 9.29 -46.68
CA GLY A 315 -32.95 7.90 -46.86
C GLY A 315 -32.13 6.97 -45.96
N MET A 316 -32.74 6.45 -44.89
CA MET A 316 -32.17 5.37 -44.09
C MET A 316 -32.11 4.09 -44.93
N SER A 317 -30.95 3.81 -45.53
CA SER A 317 -30.78 2.60 -46.34
C SER A 317 -30.88 1.35 -45.46
N ARG A 318 -31.78 0.44 -45.86
CA ARG A 318 -32.15 -0.76 -45.11
C ARG A 318 -31.10 -1.86 -45.30
N HIS A 319 -29.94 -1.72 -44.65
CA HIS A 319 -28.91 -2.75 -44.65
C HIS A 319 -28.85 -3.53 -43.33
N HIS A 320 -28.97 -4.85 -43.47
CA HIS A 320 -28.56 -5.89 -42.54
C HIS A 320 -28.90 -5.68 -41.07
N PHE A 321 -30.15 -6.03 -40.76
CA PHE A 321 -30.47 -6.79 -39.56
C PHE A 321 -29.65 -8.08 -39.56
N GLN A 322 -28.42 -8.01 -39.07
CA GLN A 322 -27.58 -9.16 -38.80
C GLN A 322 -27.38 -9.21 -37.29
N SER A 323 -28.30 -9.90 -36.63
CA SER A 323 -28.15 -10.27 -35.23
C SER A 323 -26.99 -11.25 -35.13
N ASP A 324 -25.79 -10.73 -34.87
CA ASP A 324 -24.66 -11.56 -34.47
C ASP A 324 -25.05 -12.28 -33.18
N ALA A 325 -25.45 -13.54 -33.34
CA ALA A 325 -25.71 -14.45 -32.25
C ALA A 325 -24.40 -14.66 -31.52
N ALA A 326 -24.18 -13.84 -30.48
CA ALA A 326 -22.97 -13.81 -29.67
C ALA A 326 -22.59 -15.24 -29.31
N SER A 327 -21.51 -15.74 -29.92
CA SER A 327 -21.23 -17.16 -29.95
C SER A 327 -21.13 -17.67 -28.51
N PHE A 328 -21.90 -18.70 -28.18
CA PHE A 328 -21.93 -19.33 -26.86
C PHE A 328 -20.66 -20.17 -26.59
N MET A 329 -19.49 -19.58 -26.88
CA MET A 329 -18.21 -20.10 -26.45
C MET A 329 -18.17 -20.02 -24.92
N PRO A 330 -17.77 -21.11 -24.23
CA PRO A 330 -17.56 -21.04 -22.79
C PRO A 330 -16.51 -19.96 -22.49
N ASP A 331 -16.81 -19.10 -21.51
CA ASP A 331 -15.91 -18.04 -21.08
C ASP A 331 -14.61 -18.66 -20.55
N LYS A 332 -13.56 -18.61 -21.38
CA LYS A 332 -12.21 -18.97 -20.95
C LYS A 332 -11.75 -17.88 -19.99
N GLY A 333 -11.83 -18.20 -18.69
CA GLY A 333 -11.53 -17.27 -17.61
C GLY A 333 -10.20 -16.55 -17.82
N MET A 334 -10.20 -15.26 -17.51
CA MET A 334 -9.06 -14.38 -17.70
C MET A 334 -8.15 -14.45 -16.47
N HIS A 335 -6.85 -14.62 -16.67
CA HIS A 335 -5.87 -14.57 -15.61
C HIS A 335 -5.34 -13.13 -15.46
N PHE A 336 -5.24 -12.65 -14.23
CA PHE A 336 -4.52 -11.42 -13.89
C PHE A 336 -3.10 -11.77 -13.43
N ALA A 337 -2.13 -10.91 -13.74
CA ALA A 337 -0.74 -11.11 -13.35
C ALA A 337 -0.06 -9.77 -13.05
N PHE A 338 0.79 -9.77 -12.03
CA PHE A 338 1.55 -8.60 -11.57
C PHE A 338 2.94 -9.04 -11.13
N SER A 339 3.96 -8.21 -11.40
CA SER A 339 5.38 -8.48 -11.09
C SER A 339 5.94 -7.61 -9.96
N ASP A 340 5.17 -6.67 -9.42
CA ASP A 340 5.50 -5.89 -8.21
C ASP A 340 4.23 -5.29 -7.57
N LEU A 341 4.24 -5.21 -6.24
CA LEU A 341 3.36 -4.42 -5.38
C LEU A 341 4.24 -3.67 -4.37
N ALA A 342 4.80 -2.53 -4.79
CA ALA A 342 5.50 -1.64 -3.90
C ALA A 342 4.56 -0.66 -3.17
N ILE A 343 4.85 -0.41 -1.89
CA ILE A 343 4.15 0.56 -1.05
C ILE A 343 5.19 1.53 -0.49
N GLY A 344 5.23 2.75 -1.03
CA GLY A 344 6.15 3.79 -0.57
C GLY A 344 5.67 4.41 0.73
N GLY A 345 6.34 4.10 1.84
CA GLY A 345 5.92 4.54 3.17
C GLY A 345 7.04 4.63 4.19
N ARG A 346 6.68 5.02 5.42
CA ARG A 346 7.54 4.91 6.60
C ARG A 346 6.76 4.39 7.80
N CYS A 347 7.47 3.75 8.72
CA CYS A 347 6.91 3.25 9.97
C CYS A 347 6.36 4.41 10.83
N LYS A 348 5.11 4.32 11.31
CA LYS A 348 4.43 5.45 11.96
C LYS A 348 4.85 5.59 13.44
N CYS A 349 5.66 6.60 13.74
CA CYS A 349 6.15 6.89 15.11
C CYS A 349 5.88 8.34 15.57
N ASN A 350 4.92 9.03 14.93
CA ASN A 350 4.49 10.39 15.26
C ASN A 350 5.62 11.46 15.36
N GLY A 351 6.81 11.19 14.83
CA GLY A 351 7.97 12.08 14.93
C GLY A 351 8.81 11.92 16.22
N HIS A 352 8.56 10.87 17.02
CA HIS A 352 9.25 10.58 18.29
C HIS A 352 10.07 9.27 18.25
N SER A 353 10.40 8.75 17.06
CA SER A 353 11.44 7.72 16.93
C SER A 353 12.03 7.73 15.53
N ASN A 354 13.35 7.49 15.42
CA ASN A 354 14.04 7.29 14.16
C ASN A 354 14.06 5.82 13.70
N ARG A 355 13.48 4.89 14.47
CA ARG A 355 13.56 3.46 14.22
C ARG A 355 12.36 2.65 14.68
N CYS A 356 12.15 1.51 14.01
CA CYS A 356 11.18 0.49 14.38
C CYS A 356 11.85 -0.86 14.56
N VAL A 357 11.42 -1.56 15.60
CA VAL A 357 12.06 -2.74 16.17
C VAL A 357 11.05 -3.84 16.46
N ARG A 358 11.54 -5.08 16.58
CA ARG A 358 10.81 -6.20 17.19
C ARG A 358 11.59 -6.68 18.41
N ASP A 359 10.91 -6.76 19.54
CA ASP A 359 11.47 -7.37 20.76
C ASP A 359 11.50 -8.89 20.60
N ARG A 360 12.43 -9.56 21.29
CA ARG A 360 12.57 -11.02 21.25
C ARG A 360 11.58 -11.68 22.20
N LEU A 361 10.86 -12.72 21.74
CA LEU A 361 9.85 -13.38 22.57
C LEU A 361 10.47 -14.45 23.48
N VAL A 362 10.28 -14.27 24.79
CA VAL A 362 10.59 -15.26 25.83
C VAL A 362 9.32 -15.94 26.33
N ASP A 363 9.43 -17.21 26.71
CA ASP A 363 8.35 -17.96 27.34
C ASP A 363 8.21 -17.64 28.85
N ALA A 364 7.21 -18.22 29.49
CA ALA A 364 6.95 -18.04 30.93
C ALA A 364 8.04 -18.61 31.86
N ALA A 365 9.03 -19.35 31.33
CA ALA A 365 10.22 -19.81 32.04
C ALA A 365 11.46 -18.94 31.74
N GLY A 366 11.31 -17.83 31.00
CA GLY A 366 12.39 -16.93 30.62
C GLY A 366 13.28 -17.44 29.49
N LYS A 367 12.84 -18.47 28.76
CA LYS A 367 13.59 -19.06 27.64
C LYS A 367 13.15 -18.46 26.31
N GLU A 368 14.10 -18.16 25.45
CA GLU A 368 13.88 -17.64 24.10
C GLU A 368 13.07 -18.63 23.24
N THR A 369 11.96 -18.18 22.66
CA THR A 369 11.10 -19.00 21.79
C THR A 369 11.63 -19.16 20.37
N GLY A 370 12.54 -18.28 19.94
CA GLY A 370 13.00 -18.14 18.56
C GLY A 370 12.13 -17.18 17.72
N GLU A 371 10.95 -16.81 18.21
CA GLU A 371 10.04 -15.88 17.54
C GLU A 371 10.32 -14.41 17.93
N TRP A 372 9.88 -13.49 17.07
CA TRP A 372 10.00 -12.05 17.25
C TRP A 372 8.62 -11.43 17.47
N GLY A 373 8.55 -10.46 18.38
CA GLY A 373 7.31 -9.78 18.74
C GLY A 373 6.74 -8.88 17.62
N PRO A 374 5.58 -8.25 17.88
CA PRO A 374 5.00 -7.28 16.95
C PRO A 374 5.98 -6.14 16.67
N LEU A 375 5.90 -5.58 15.47
CA LEU A 375 6.72 -4.42 15.13
C LEU A 375 6.22 -3.20 15.92
N ARG A 376 7.12 -2.51 16.63
CA ARG A 376 6.83 -1.26 17.34
C ARG A 376 7.85 -0.17 16.98
N CYS A 377 7.53 1.08 17.32
CA CYS A 377 8.53 2.14 17.38
C CYS A 377 9.45 1.96 18.59
N ASP A 378 10.68 2.45 18.50
CA ASP A 378 11.56 2.58 19.66
C ASP A 378 11.51 4.00 20.22
N CYS A 379 10.47 4.25 21.02
CA CYS A 379 10.03 5.60 21.36
C CYS A 379 11.04 6.39 22.18
N GLN A 380 11.33 7.60 21.70
CA GLN A 380 12.16 8.62 22.33
C GLN A 380 11.26 9.74 22.87
N HIS A 381 11.82 10.91 23.20
CA HIS A 381 11.04 12.09 23.63
C HIS A 381 10.11 11.82 24.84
N ASN A 382 10.45 10.84 25.68
CA ASN A 382 9.64 10.33 26.80
C ASN A 382 8.22 9.89 26.39
N THR A 383 8.06 9.42 25.15
CA THR A 383 6.80 8.87 24.63
C THR A 383 6.75 7.35 24.77
N ALA A 384 5.55 6.77 24.71
CA ALA A 384 5.31 5.34 24.81
C ALA A 384 4.16 4.92 23.87
N GLY A 385 3.94 3.61 23.76
CA GLY A 385 2.96 3.03 22.86
C GLY A 385 3.59 2.41 21.60
N ILE A 386 2.75 1.87 20.72
CA ILE A 386 3.22 1.20 19.49
C ILE A 386 3.64 2.21 18.41
N ASP A 387 3.03 3.41 18.42
CA ASP A 387 3.21 4.50 17.47
C ASP A 387 3.85 5.74 18.13
N CYS A 388 4.30 5.61 19.38
CA CYS A 388 4.67 6.72 20.25
C CYS A 388 3.51 7.73 20.44
N GLU A 389 2.29 7.20 20.54
CA GLU A 389 1.02 7.95 20.52
C GLU A 389 0.58 8.56 21.87
N LYS A 390 1.40 8.40 22.91
CA LYS A 390 1.13 8.87 24.28
C LYS A 390 2.45 9.15 25.01
N CYS A 391 2.36 9.84 26.15
CA CYS A 391 3.50 9.97 27.06
C CYS A 391 3.78 8.68 27.83
N ALA A 392 5.04 8.50 28.23
CA ALA A 392 5.44 7.45 29.17
C ALA A 392 4.92 7.77 30.59
N PRO A 393 4.73 6.75 31.46
CA PRO A 393 4.41 6.95 32.87
C PRO A 393 5.44 7.87 33.55
N GLY A 394 4.97 8.79 34.40
CA GLY A 394 5.82 9.80 35.04
C GLY A 394 6.18 11.01 34.17
N TYR A 395 5.73 11.08 32.91
CA TYR A 395 5.97 12.21 32.01
C TYR A 395 4.67 12.91 31.58
N LEU A 396 3.83 13.30 32.55
CA LEU A 396 2.47 13.80 32.33
C LEU A 396 2.27 15.30 32.58
N ASP A 397 3.36 16.06 32.81
CA ASP A 397 3.34 17.51 33.09
C ASP A 397 2.76 18.37 31.95
N ARG A 398 2.68 17.83 30.73
CA ARG A 398 1.88 18.40 29.62
C ARG A 398 1.22 17.32 28.77
N PRO A 399 0.11 17.63 28.07
CA PRO A 399 -0.51 16.72 27.11
C PRO A 399 0.47 16.28 26.01
N TRP A 400 0.33 15.04 25.55
CA TRP A 400 1.04 14.53 24.38
C TRP A 400 0.63 15.29 23.11
N ALA A 401 1.60 15.53 22.22
CA ALA A 401 1.35 16.01 20.86
C ALA A 401 2.40 15.46 19.90
N ARG A 402 1.99 15.17 18.65
CA ARG A 402 2.89 14.78 17.55
C ARG A 402 4.01 15.80 17.35
N ALA A 403 5.25 15.37 17.20
CA ALA A 403 6.37 16.26 16.87
C ALA A 403 6.22 16.88 15.47
N THR A 404 6.56 18.16 15.33
CA THR A 404 6.67 18.91 14.07
C THR A 404 8.13 19.32 13.81
N ARG A 405 8.45 19.90 12.64
CA ARG A 405 9.83 20.36 12.36
C ARG A 405 10.29 21.47 13.30
N GLU A 406 9.33 22.23 13.81
CA GLU A 406 9.51 23.40 14.66
C GLU A 406 9.56 23.01 16.15
N LEU A 407 8.81 21.98 16.55
CA LEU A 407 8.64 21.56 17.95
C LEU A 407 8.65 20.04 18.10
N ALA A 408 9.61 19.51 18.86
CA ALA A 408 9.74 18.07 19.12
C ALA A 408 8.63 17.48 20.00
N ASN A 409 7.85 18.33 20.69
CA ASN A 409 6.69 17.98 21.52
C ASN A 409 6.94 16.81 22.49
N GLU A 410 8.12 16.81 23.11
CA GLU A 410 8.56 15.80 24.06
C GLU A 410 7.77 15.83 25.37
N CYS A 411 7.44 14.66 25.92
CA CYS A 411 6.71 14.58 27.18
C CYS A 411 7.61 15.00 28.35
N LYS A 412 7.02 15.69 29.33
CA LYS A 412 7.74 16.38 30.41
C LYS A 412 7.55 15.67 31.75
N PRO A 413 8.61 15.48 32.55
CA PRO A 413 8.53 14.75 33.81
C PRO A 413 7.54 15.45 34.75
N ASP A 414 6.71 14.66 35.43
CA ASP A 414 5.65 15.14 36.29
C ASP A 414 6.20 16.03 37.42
N SER A 415 5.88 17.31 37.38
CA SER A 415 6.36 18.30 38.36
C SER A 415 5.90 18.00 39.78
N THR A 416 4.79 17.26 39.97
CA THR A 416 4.29 16.85 41.29
C THR A 416 5.06 15.68 41.90
N LEU A 417 5.75 14.88 41.07
CA LEU A 417 6.64 13.80 41.52
C LEU A 417 8.08 14.28 41.76
N VAL A 418 8.43 15.47 41.28
CA VAL A 418 9.75 16.11 41.47
C VAL A 418 9.78 17.00 42.73
N SER A 419 8.60 17.38 43.27
CA SER A 419 8.46 18.37 44.33
C SER A 419 8.52 17.83 45.77
N ASP A 420 9.43 16.89 46.08
CA ASP A 420 9.76 16.64 47.50
C ASP A 420 11.20 16.11 47.75
N PRO A 421 12.16 16.99 48.10
CA PRO A 421 13.54 16.59 48.42
C PRO A 421 13.74 15.90 49.79
N LEU A 422 12.68 15.67 50.58
CA LEU A 422 12.80 15.28 51.99
C LEU A 422 12.19 13.91 52.35
N THR A 423 11.34 13.33 51.51
CA THR A 423 10.61 12.07 51.81
C THR A 423 11.30 10.80 51.30
N VAL A 424 12.26 10.88 50.38
CA VAL A 424 12.97 9.71 49.83
C VAL A 424 14.15 9.29 50.72
N ARG A 425 13.90 9.06 52.02
CA ARG A 425 14.97 8.66 52.95
C ARG A 425 14.63 7.63 54.05
N GLU A 426 13.50 6.92 53.95
CA GLU A 426 13.14 5.95 55.01
C GLU A 426 12.46 4.62 54.53
N GLU A 427 12.49 4.27 53.23
CA GLU A 427 11.93 2.98 52.73
C GLU A 427 12.89 2.14 51.83
N LEU A 428 14.22 2.29 51.98
CA LEU A 428 15.21 1.45 51.25
C LEU A 428 16.34 0.87 52.12
N ILE A 429 16.05 0.54 53.38
CA ILE A 429 16.88 -0.37 54.19
C ILE A 429 15.97 -1.41 54.85
N GLY A 430 15.87 -2.59 54.23
CA GLY A 430 15.26 -3.78 54.83
C GLY A 430 16.34 -4.73 55.36
N ASP A 431 15.90 -5.68 56.20
CA ASP A 431 16.67 -6.76 56.82
C ASP A 431 17.70 -6.33 57.89
N HIS A 432 17.80 -6.96 59.07
CA HIS A 432 17.11 -8.12 59.68
C HIS A 432 17.52 -8.17 61.20
N PRO A 433 16.99 -9.05 62.07
CA PRO A 433 15.60 -9.34 62.44
C PRO A 433 15.38 -9.19 63.99
N ASN A 434 14.32 -9.80 64.54
CA ASN A 434 13.97 -9.96 65.98
C ASN A 434 13.44 -8.73 66.77
N GLU A 435 12.12 -8.65 66.96
CA GLU A 435 11.50 -9.08 68.23
C GLU A 435 9.99 -9.37 68.05
N LEU A 436 9.37 -10.08 69.00
CA LEU A 436 7.93 -10.37 68.96
C LEU A 436 7.12 -9.24 69.63
N ARG A 437 5.99 -8.84 69.02
CA ARG A 437 4.81 -8.37 69.76
C ARG A 437 3.51 -8.59 68.99
N SER A 438 2.46 -8.85 69.77
CA SER A 438 1.14 -9.31 69.33
C SER A 438 0.49 -8.44 68.25
N PHE A 439 -0.16 -9.09 67.28
CA PHE A 439 -1.28 -8.48 66.57
C PHE A 439 -2.51 -8.47 67.48
N ASP A 440 -3.19 -7.34 67.55
CA ASP A 440 -4.59 -7.27 68.00
C ASP A 440 -5.51 -7.10 66.80
N LEU A 441 -6.65 -7.80 66.82
CA LEU A 441 -7.66 -7.77 65.76
C LEU A 441 -8.66 -6.64 66.03
N MET A 442 -8.80 -5.70 65.09
CA MET A 442 -10.02 -4.90 64.97
C MET A 442 -10.56 -4.89 63.54
N SER A 443 -11.88 -4.84 63.43
CA SER A 443 -12.64 -5.38 62.30
C SER A 443 -13.00 -4.34 61.24
N TYR A 444 -13.00 -4.80 59.99
CA TYR A 444 -13.73 -4.15 58.89
C TYR A 444 -15.22 -3.96 59.24
N SER A 445 -15.73 -2.74 59.11
CA SER A 445 -17.17 -2.44 59.07
C SER A 445 -17.51 -1.71 57.77
N GLY A 446 -17.77 -2.47 56.70
CA GLY A 446 -18.23 -1.90 55.44
C GLY A 446 -19.67 -1.40 55.55
N GLN A 447 -19.93 -0.16 55.15
CA GLN A 447 -21.28 0.44 55.16
C GLN A 447 -21.88 0.43 53.75
N ARG A 448 -23.10 -0.07 53.60
CA ARG A 448 -23.81 -0.21 52.32
C ARG A 448 -25.21 0.40 52.41
N ILE A 449 -25.46 1.39 51.56
CA ILE A 449 -26.73 1.84 50.95
C ILE A 449 -28.03 1.42 51.67
N SER A 450 -28.76 2.40 52.23
CA SER A 450 -30.16 2.71 51.83
C SER A 450 -30.80 3.81 52.71
N GLU A 451 -31.21 4.92 52.11
CA GLU A 451 -32.63 5.30 51.89
C GLU A 451 -32.71 6.37 50.78
#